data_AF-A0A069DBR7-F1
#
_entry.id   AF-A0A069DBR7-F1
#
_cell.length_a   1.000
_cell.length_b   1.000
_cell.length_c   1.000
_cell.angle_alpha   90.00
_cell.angle_beta   90.00
_cell.angle_gamma   90.00
#
_symmetry.space_group_name_H-M   'P 1'
#
loop_
_entity.id
_entity.type
_entity.pdbx_description
1 polymer ?
#
loop_
_entity_poly.entity_id
_entity_poly.type
_entity_poly.pdbx_seq_one_letter_code
_entity_poly.pdbx_strand_id
1 'polypeptide(L)'
;MDFMNQLRIKAVIIKQESGCSFSLAMEKASLAFNLIEKLHAGNVTFQYQKEDGTLREAEGTLCNYEYCFKRPYKPRHNTSFVVYYDVQRQAWRACKAANLIQICTPEHAIQPKSDLLP
;
A
#
# COMPACT_ATOMS: atom_id res chain seq x y z
N MET A 1 4.82 18.88 -7.57
CA MET A 1 5.00 17.79 -8.56
C MET A 1 3.65 17.17 -8.80
N ASP A 2 3.17 17.21 -10.05
CA ASP A 2 1.84 16.70 -10.42
C ASP A 2 1.69 15.18 -10.17
N PHE A 3 0.46 14.72 -9.90
CA PHE A 3 0.16 13.31 -9.57
C PHE A 3 0.61 12.37 -10.70
N MET A 4 0.38 12.73 -11.96
CA MET A 4 0.80 11.90 -13.09
C MET A 4 2.31 11.74 -13.16
N ASN A 5 3.07 12.75 -12.73
CA ASN A 5 4.53 12.66 -12.64
C ASN A 5 4.95 11.68 -11.54
N GLN A 6 4.32 11.74 -10.37
CA GLN A 6 4.57 10.79 -9.27
C GLN A 6 4.22 9.35 -9.66
N LEU A 7 3.10 9.17 -10.36
CA LEU A 7 2.64 7.88 -10.88
C LEU A 7 3.66 7.29 -11.85
N ARG A 8 4.14 8.09 -12.81
CA ARG A 8 5.17 7.67 -13.78
C ARG A 8 6.49 7.31 -13.11
N ILE A 9 6.97 8.12 -12.16
CA ILE A 9 8.21 7.82 -11.44
C ILE A 9 8.10 6.46 -10.73
N LYS A 10 6.99 6.21 -10.04
CA LYS A 10 6.78 4.94 -9.34
C LYS A 10 6.67 3.76 -10.32
N ALA A 11 5.98 3.95 -11.45
CA ALA A 11 5.87 2.92 -12.48
C ALA A 11 7.24 2.58 -13.10
N VAL A 12 8.11 3.56 -13.32
CA VAL A 12 9.49 3.31 -13.79
C VAL A 12 10.25 2.44 -12.80
N ILE A 13 10.16 2.73 -11.50
CA ILE A 13 10.83 1.95 -10.45
C ILE A 13 10.28 0.52 -10.39
N ILE A 14 8.95 0.38 -10.39
CA ILE A 14 8.30 -0.95 -10.39
C ILE A 14 8.75 -1.78 -11.59
N LYS A 15 8.77 -1.18 -12.79
CA LYS A 15 9.23 -1.84 -14.02
C LYS A 15 10.70 -2.27 -13.91
N GLN A 16 11.57 -1.41 -13.38
CA GLN A 16 13.00 -1.72 -13.22
C GLN A 16 13.24 -2.89 -12.27
N GLU A 17 12.49 -2.97 -11.18
CA GLU A 17 12.68 -4.03 -10.17
C GLU A 17 12.00 -5.36 -10.54
N SER A 18 10.85 -5.33 -11.21
CA SER A 18 10.06 -6.53 -11.52
C SER A 18 10.23 -7.05 -12.94
N GLY A 19 10.78 -6.25 -13.86
CA GLY A 19 10.91 -6.60 -15.28
C GLY A 19 9.58 -6.60 -16.05
N CYS A 20 8.48 -6.13 -15.45
CA CYS A 20 7.17 -6.15 -16.08
C CYS A 20 7.00 -5.09 -17.19
N SER A 21 5.90 -5.15 -17.93
CA SER A 21 5.57 -4.12 -18.92
C SER A 21 5.30 -2.77 -18.24
N PHE A 22 5.51 -1.67 -18.97
CA PHE A 22 5.23 -0.34 -18.41
C PHE A 22 3.75 -0.14 -18.08
N SER A 23 2.83 -0.70 -18.88
CA SER A 23 1.40 -0.65 -18.60
C SER A 23 1.06 -1.32 -17.28
N LEU A 24 1.58 -2.54 -17.06
CA LEU A 24 1.37 -3.25 -15.81
C LEU A 24 2.01 -2.49 -14.64
N ALA A 25 3.18 -1.90 -14.83
CA ALA A 25 3.81 -1.08 -13.80
C ALA A 25 2.98 0.17 -13.43
N MET A 26 2.33 0.81 -14.41
CA MET A 26 1.40 1.92 -14.18
C MET A 26 0.16 1.49 -13.39
N GLU A 27 -0.41 0.33 -13.72
CA GLU A 27 -1.53 -0.26 -12.98
C GLU A 27 -1.13 -0.56 -11.52
N LYS A 28 0.03 -1.19 -11.30
CA LYS A 28 0.56 -1.46 -9.95
C LYS A 28 0.85 -0.17 -9.18
N ALA A 29 1.40 0.85 -9.84
CA ALA A 29 1.64 2.15 -9.22
C ALA A 29 0.32 2.81 -8.78
N SER A 30 -0.70 2.81 -9.65
CA SER A 30 -2.02 3.35 -9.35
C SER A 30 -2.68 2.62 -8.18
N LEU A 31 -2.64 1.28 -8.22
CA LEU A 31 -3.14 0.44 -7.14
C LEU A 31 -2.43 0.72 -5.80
N ALA A 32 -1.11 0.95 -5.82
CA ALA A 32 -0.36 1.30 -4.62
C ALA A 32 -0.76 2.66 -4.04
N PHE A 33 -0.99 3.68 -4.88
CA PHE A 33 -1.47 4.98 -4.40
C PHE A 33 -2.86 4.87 -3.78
N ASN A 34 -3.79 4.20 -4.48
CA ASN A 34 -5.14 3.97 -3.98
C ASN A 34 -5.13 3.19 -2.66
N LEU A 35 -4.32 2.14 -2.56
CA LEU A 35 -4.16 1.38 -1.32
C LEU A 35 -3.66 2.27 -0.17
N ILE A 36 -2.64 3.10 -0.41
CA ILE A 36 -2.11 4.01 0.62
C ILE A 36 -3.19 4.98 1.10
N GLU A 37 -3.96 5.58 0.19
CA GLU A 37 -5.06 6.48 0.54
C GLU A 37 -6.11 5.79 1.41
N LYS A 38 -6.49 4.56 1.05
CA LYS A 38 -7.45 3.77 1.84
C LYS A 38 -6.90 3.35 3.21
N LEU A 39 -5.62 2.95 3.29
CA LEU A 39 -4.96 2.60 4.55
C LEU A 39 -4.91 3.78 5.52
N HIS A 40 -4.84 5.01 5.01
CA HIS A 40 -4.94 6.22 5.82
C HIS A 40 -6.33 6.43 6.40
N ALA A 41 -7.37 6.07 5.65
CA ALA A 41 -8.76 6.22 6.05
C ALA A 41 -9.17 5.19 7.12
N GLY A 42 -8.61 3.98 7.09
CA GLY A 42 -9.03 2.92 8.00
C GLY A 42 -8.35 1.57 7.79
N ASN A 43 -9.05 0.51 8.23
CA ASN A 43 -8.65 -0.87 7.98
C ASN A 43 -9.05 -1.28 6.56
N VAL A 44 -8.10 -1.88 5.84
CA VAL A 44 -8.26 -2.30 4.45
C VAL A 44 -7.74 -3.71 4.27
N THR A 45 -8.56 -4.56 3.67
CA THR A 45 -8.16 -5.89 3.21
C THR A 45 -7.68 -5.80 1.77
N PHE A 46 -6.50 -6.36 1.51
CA PHE A 46 -5.88 -6.39 0.19
C PHE A 46 -5.06 -7.66 0.00
N GLN A 47 -4.79 -7.98 -1.27
CA GLN A 47 -4.04 -9.18 -1.64
C GLN A 47 -2.75 -8.84 -2.36
N TYR A 48 -1.70 -9.60 -2.06
CA TYR A 48 -0.41 -9.52 -2.76
C TYR A 48 0.26 -10.88 -2.82
N GLN A 49 1.17 -11.04 -3.78
CA GLN A 49 2.00 -12.24 -3.90
C GLN A 49 3.25 -12.12 -3.03
N LYS A 50 3.54 -13.13 -2.21
CA LYS A 50 4.79 -13.24 -1.46
C LYS A 50 5.96 -13.61 -2.39
N GLU A 51 7.19 -13.49 -1.89
CA GLU A 51 8.40 -13.85 -2.66
C GLU A 51 8.48 -15.36 -2.97
N ASP A 52 7.88 -16.20 -2.12
CA ASP A 52 7.73 -17.65 -2.36
C ASP A 52 6.65 -17.99 -3.41
N GLY A 53 6.03 -16.98 -4.02
CA GLY A 53 5.01 -17.12 -5.05
C GLY A 53 3.59 -17.35 -4.52
N THR A 54 3.41 -17.58 -3.23
CA THR A 54 2.06 -17.82 -2.66
C THR A 54 1.30 -16.52 -2.43
N LEU A 55 -0.03 -16.61 -2.54
CA LEU A 55 -0.93 -15.49 -2.31
C LEU A 55 -1.08 -15.19 -0.82
N ARG A 56 -1.11 -13.91 -0.47
CA ARG A 56 -1.43 -13.45 0.87
C ARG A 56 -2.53 -12.42 0.81
N GLU A 57 -3.55 -12.65 1.61
CA GLU A 57 -4.50 -11.63 2.03
C GLU A 57 -4.04 -11.02 3.34
N ALA A 58 -4.07 -9.69 3.44
CA ALA A 58 -3.70 -8.96 4.63
C ALA A 58 -4.76 -7.90 4.94
N GLU A 59 -5.08 -7.76 6.23
CA GLU A 59 -5.80 -6.60 6.76
C GLU A 59 -4.78 -5.61 7.31
N GLY A 60 -4.75 -4.42 6.72
CA GLY A 60 -3.76 -3.40 7.04
C GLY A 60 -4.37 -2.04 7.37
N THR A 61 -3.59 -1.19 8.05
CA THR A 61 -3.93 0.22 8.31
C THR A 61 -2.66 1.09 8.45
N LEU A 62 -2.79 2.40 8.20
CA LEU A 62 -1.79 3.42 8.49
C LEU A 62 -2.24 4.39 9.61
N CYS A 63 -3.43 4.21 10.19
CA CYS A 63 -4.05 5.18 11.12
C CYS A 63 -3.18 5.52 12.34
N ASN A 64 -2.36 4.57 12.82
CA ASN A 64 -1.47 4.73 13.99
C ASN A 64 0.00 5.00 13.63
N TYR A 65 0.32 5.21 12.35
CA TYR A 65 1.71 5.42 11.93
C TYR A 65 2.37 6.60 12.64
N GLU A 66 1.70 7.75 12.68
CA GLU A 66 2.27 8.96 13.27
C GLU A 66 2.49 8.82 14.78
N TYR A 67 1.59 8.15 15.48
CA TYR A 67 1.75 7.85 16.89
C TYR A 67 2.99 6.97 17.14
N CYS A 68 3.16 5.90 16.36
CA CYS A 68 4.27 4.96 16.50
C CYS A 68 5.63 5.57 16.10
N PHE A 69 5.68 6.38 15.04
CA PHE A 69 6.93 6.86 14.45
C PHE A 69 7.21 8.35 14.70
N LYS A 70 6.34 9.04 15.45
CA LYS A 70 6.43 10.47 15.79
C LYS A 70 6.61 11.39 14.58
N ARG A 71 6.05 10.99 13.44
CA ARG A 71 6.07 11.75 12.18
C ARG A 71 4.92 11.32 11.26
N PRO A 72 4.36 12.23 10.45
CA PRO A 72 3.33 11.87 9.50
C PRO A 72 3.88 10.89 8.46
N TYR A 73 3.05 9.94 8.03
CA TYR A 73 3.39 9.12 6.88
C TYR A 73 3.39 9.99 5.62
N LYS A 74 4.46 9.91 4.85
CA LYS A 74 4.59 10.61 3.57
C LYS A 74 4.74 9.55 2.47
N PRO A 75 3.73 9.35 1.61
CA PRO A 75 3.82 8.43 0.49
C PRO A 75 5.01 8.81 -0.38
N ARG A 76 5.97 7.88 -0.54
CA ARG A 76 7.16 8.10 -1.35
C ARG A 76 6.98 7.47 -2.72
N HIS A 77 6.76 8.31 -3.74
CA HIS A 77 6.66 7.86 -5.13
C HIS A 77 7.95 7.20 -5.64
N ASN A 78 9.09 7.49 -5.01
CA ASN A 78 10.39 6.88 -5.32
C ASN A 78 10.68 5.57 -4.55
N THR A 79 9.66 4.98 -3.91
CA THR A 79 9.80 3.66 -3.24
C THR A 79 8.93 2.62 -3.91
N SER A 80 9.45 1.41 -4.02
CA SER A 80 8.73 0.24 -4.54
C SER A 80 7.88 -0.46 -3.50
N PHE A 81 7.89 -0.03 -2.25
CA PHE A 81 7.15 -0.66 -1.16
C PHE A 81 5.89 0.13 -0.76
N VAL A 82 4.92 -0.59 -0.21
CA VAL A 82 3.79 -0.05 0.55
C VAL A 82 3.91 -0.56 1.98
N VAL A 83 4.01 0.37 2.93
CA VAL A 83 4.06 0.08 4.36
C VAL A 83 2.64 0.06 4.92
N TYR A 84 2.38 -0.85 5.86
CA TYR A 84 1.13 -0.96 6.58
C TYR A 84 1.36 -1.62 7.94
N TYR A 85 0.48 -1.34 8.90
CA TYR A 85 0.37 -2.15 10.11
C TYR A 85 -0.55 -3.33 9.81
N ASP A 86 -0.03 -4.55 9.91
CA ASP A 86 -0.79 -5.77 9.72
C ASP A 86 -1.58 -6.08 10.99
N VAL A 87 -2.91 -5.97 10.91
CA VAL A 87 -3.82 -6.12 12.06
C VAL A 87 -3.77 -7.54 12.60
N GLN A 88 -3.75 -8.53 11.72
CA GLN A 88 -3.73 -9.95 12.09
C GLN A 88 -2.40 -10.38 12.71
N ARG A 89 -1.28 -9.78 12.26
CA ARG A 89 0.07 -10.07 12.78
C ARG A 89 0.53 -9.12 13.86
N GLN A 90 -0.26 -8.08 14.15
CA GLN A 90 0.06 -7.01 15.09
C GLN A 90 1.49 -6.45 14.90
N ALA A 91 1.86 -6.21 13.64
CA ALA A 91 3.22 -5.78 13.30
C ALA A 91 3.26 -4.88 12.06
N TRP A 92 4.18 -3.91 12.08
CA TRP A 92 4.52 -3.12 10.90
C TRP A 92 5.18 -3.99 9.83
N ARG A 93 4.66 -3.93 8.61
CA ARG A 93 5.14 -4.70 7.46
C ARG A 93 5.21 -3.83 6.23
N ALA A 94 5.90 -4.33 5.22
CA ALA A 94 5.92 -3.75 3.89
C ALA A 94 5.71 -4.84 2.85
N CYS A 95 5.00 -4.52 1.77
CA CYS A 95 4.90 -5.36 0.59
C CYS A 95 5.42 -4.60 -0.64
N LYS A 96 5.95 -5.33 -1.63
CA LYS A 96 6.34 -4.73 -2.92
C LYS A 96 5.08 -4.32 -3.67
N ALA A 97 5.03 -3.07 -4.13
CA ALA A 97 3.96 -2.53 -4.95
C ALA A 97 3.78 -3.34 -6.25
N ALA A 98 4.88 -3.85 -6.82
CA ALA A 98 4.86 -4.75 -7.96
C ALA A 98 4.02 -6.03 -7.72
N ASN A 99 3.96 -6.49 -6.47
CA ASN A 99 3.30 -7.73 -6.09
C ASN A 99 1.85 -7.52 -5.64
N LEU A 100 1.36 -6.28 -5.55
CA LEU A 100 -0.04 -5.99 -5.21
C LEU A 100 -0.96 -6.56 -6.28
N ILE A 101 -2.03 -7.24 -5.88
CA ILE A 101 -2.97 -7.86 -6.80
C ILE A 101 -4.24 -7.04 -6.88
N GLN A 102 -4.89 -6.83 -5.73
CA GLN A 102 -6.15 -6.09 -5.64
C GLN A 102 -6.40 -5.59 -4.23
N ILE A 103 -7.29 -4.60 -4.12
CA ILE A 103 -7.88 -4.14 -2.85
C ILE A 103 -9.26 -4.80 -2.76
N CYS A 104 -9.49 -5.57 -1.69
CA CYS A 104 -10.71 -6.35 -1.52
C CYS A 104 -11.81 -5.55 -0.81
N THR A 105 -11.46 -4.56 0.01
CA THR A 105 -12.43 -3.76 0.76
C THR A 105 -13.09 -2.71 -0.12
N PRO A 106 -14.44 -2.72 -0.24
CA PRO A 106 -15.18 -1.65 -0.90
C PRO A 106 -15.10 -0.36 -0.09
N GLU A 107 -15.11 0.80 -0.75
CA GLU A 107 -14.88 2.12 -0.10
C GLU A 107 -15.79 2.39 1.10
N HIS A 108 -17.09 2.09 0.96
CA HIS A 108 -18.08 2.28 2.00
C HIS A 108 -17.89 1.40 3.25
N ALA A 109 -17.07 0.35 3.15
CA ALA A 109 -16.80 -0.59 4.24
C ALA A 109 -15.47 -0.29 4.97
N ILE A 110 -14.72 0.72 4.54
CA ILE A 110 -13.51 1.15 5.24
C ILE A 110 -13.96 1.79 6.55
N GLN A 111 -13.77 1.07 7.65
CA GLN A 111 -14.10 1.58 8.97
C GLN A 111 -13.18 2.77 9.26
N PRO A 112 -13.74 3.96 9.54
CA PRO A 112 -12.94 5.13 9.85
C PRO A 112 -12.07 4.82 11.07
N LYS A 113 -10.89 5.44 11.11
CA LYS A 113 -9.95 5.44 12.25
C LYS A 113 -10.72 5.26 13.57
N SER A 114 -10.70 4.05 14.13
CA SER A 114 -11.37 3.81 15.40
C SER A 114 -10.68 4.65 16.45
N ASP A 115 -11.45 5.42 17.22
CA ASP A 115 -10.97 6.16 18.40
C ASP A 115 -10.49 5.24 19.55
N LEU A 116 -10.25 3.96 19.26
CA LEU A 116 -9.76 2.93 20.16
C LEU A 116 -8.41 2.43 19.61
N LEU A 117 -7.23 2.54 20.22
CA LEU A 117 -6.68 2.95 21.53
C LEU A 117 -5.14 3.10 21.32
N PRO A 118 -4.35 3.69 22.24
CA PRO A 118 -4.66 4.61 23.33
C PRO A 118 -4.36 6.09 23.00
#